data_AF-A0A944ZIQ0-F1
#
_entry.id   AF-A0A944ZIQ0-F1
#
_cell.length_a   1.000
_cell.length_b   1.000
_cell.length_c   1.000
_cell.angle_alpha   90.00
_cell.angle_beta   90.00
_cell.angle_gamma   90.00
#
_symmetry.space_group_name_H-M   'P 1'
#
loop_
_entity.id
_entity.type
_entity.pdbx_description
1 polymer ?
#
loop_
_entity_poly.entity_id
_entity_poly.type
_entity_poly.pdbx_seq_one_letter_code
_entity_poly.pdbx_strand_id
1 'polypeptide(L)'
;MNNLVQTIIYVLFATAAVVAAVITGAANTSGGDHDQLKIAREEIGKDVFTNFTAENAVELEITTYDEEAARLKSFSVKRDDLGQWVIPSHNDYPADAEQQMSAAATAFNALKIADLIGTEQSLHAEFAVIEPNSDTLEVSNTGVGTLITVRDDQGIEYSLIVGHKVDGGNAAGADPRMQQLFYAARRPSDEITFTVDLSMDVFDTDFSKWIENNLLDINGLDLTTIDINDYAIYQTQQGPTLAPRSNSSLSLDETDNIWQLNSMLQYDDQSSEPSVITLTDEEELNSERIDTLKTALENLEIDDVARKPEFLRSDLRASNESLSTPGVISALGQLGLYGDPSTEKDGLMELKSANGEIHVSLKTGVKYILRFGEVDTETAGDETVKRFLFVTTRLDEAIIPRPELSPLPEGPANPAATEKKDEEATDKPETPAPEEGCQDEPAATTETPAADADDTPPQEGEPTEKPEATPAKTEEPATTEKEDEGKPELAPVQLTPEQLKELRDQITKENDRRTQEYQDKLDTARNRVRELNERFEKWYYLIDEKVYNQIHLSNTDLIMAKKSTLEDIQGLGEGGLDAPGLPGLPNIPGLPSLTPPQP
;
A
#
# COMPACT_ATOMS: atom_id res chain seq x y z
N MET A 1 -48.08 52.31 -63.78
CA MET A 1 -46.80 52.04 -64.48
C MET A 1 -47.07 51.69 -65.94
N ASN A 2 -46.04 51.64 -66.80
CA ASN A 2 -46.18 51.08 -68.15
C ASN A 2 -46.43 49.57 -68.08
N ASN A 3 -47.32 49.03 -68.92
CA ASN A 3 -47.61 47.59 -68.99
C ASN A 3 -46.34 46.77 -69.24
N LEU A 4 -45.43 47.28 -70.08
CA LEU A 4 -44.12 46.67 -70.36
C LEU A 4 -43.23 46.52 -69.11
N VAL A 5 -43.34 47.42 -68.13
CA VAL A 5 -42.62 47.32 -66.85
C VAL A 5 -43.22 46.21 -65.99
N GLN A 6 -44.55 46.06 -65.96
CA GLN A 6 -45.18 44.90 -65.30
C GLN A 6 -44.80 43.58 -65.98
N THR A 7 -44.78 43.52 -67.32
CA THR A 7 -44.34 42.30 -68.03
C THR A 7 -42.90 41.91 -67.67
N ILE A 8 -41.97 42.86 -67.62
CA ILE A 8 -40.58 42.60 -67.21
C ILE A 8 -40.50 42.11 -65.77
N ILE A 9 -41.27 42.70 -64.84
CA ILE A 9 -41.32 42.26 -63.44
C ILE A 9 -41.87 40.83 -63.34
N TYR A 10 -42.96 40.49 -64.03
CA TYR A 10 -43.52 39.13 -64.00
C TYR A 10 -42.59 38.09 -64.66
N VAL A 11 -41.86 38.45 -65.72
CA VAL A 11 -40.84 37.58 -66.31
C VAL A 11 -39.68 37.35 -65.34
N LEU A 12 -39.19 38.40 -64.66
CA LEU A 12 -38.15 38.27 -63.63
C LEU A 12 -38.58 37.36 -62.48
N PHE A 13 -39.80 37.54 -61.94
CA PHE A 13 -40.35 36.64 -60.92
C PHE A 13 -40.53 35.21 -61.42
N ALA A 14 -40.93 34.99 -62.68
CA ALA A 14 -41.02 33.65 -63.26
C ALA A 14 -39.63 32.98 -63.37
N THR A 15 -38.59 33.71 -63.83
CA THR A 15 -37.23 33.17 -63.85
C THR A 15 -36.67 32.93 -62.44
N ALA A 16 -36.96 33.80 -61.47
CA ALA A 16 -36.56 33.60 -60.08
C ALA A 16 -37.25 32.36 -59.46
N ALA A 17 -38.53 32.14 -59.75
CA ALA A 17 -39.27 30.96 -59.30
C ALA A 17 -38.74 29.67 -59.96
N VAL A 18 -38.37 29.70 -61.25
CA VAL A 18 -37.76 28.55 -61.93
C VAL A 18 -36.35 28.25 -61.38
N VAL A 19 -35.52 29.27 -61.15
CA VAL A 19 -34.20 29.09 -60.52
C VAL A 19 -34.34 28.56 -59.09
N ALA A 20 -35.25 29.10 -58.30
CA ALA A 20 -35.55 28.59 -56.96
C ALA A 20 -36.03 27.12 -57.00
N ALA A 21 -36.90 26.76 -57.95
CA ALA A 21 -37.39 25.39 -58.14
C ALA A 21 -36.32 24.43 -58.69
N VAL A 22 -35.28 24.91 -59.37
CA VAL A 22 -34.10 24.11 -59.73
C VAL A 22 -33.18 23.90 -58.53
N ILE A 23 -33.02 24.92 -57.67
CA ILE A 23 -32.21 24.82 -56.44
C ILE A 23 -32.89 23.91 -55.41
N THR A 24 -34.18 24.07 -55.13
CA THR A 24 -34.92 23.16 -54.25
C THR A 24 -35.23 21.81 -54.92
N GLY A 25 -35.31 21.77 -56.25
CA GLY A 25 -35.40 20.52 -57.01
C GLY A 25 -34.14 19.67 -56.91
N ALA A 26 -32.96 20.30 -56.91
CA ALA A 26 -31.69 19.63 -56.62
C ALA A 26 -31.57 19.20 -55.15
N ALA A 27 -32.07 20.00 -54.20
CA ALA A 27 -32.12 19.62 -52.79
C ALA A 27 -33.07 18.42 -52.51
N ASN A 28 -34.07 18.19 -53.36
CA ASN A 28 -35.04 17.10 -53.24
C ASN A 28 -34.86 15.98 -54.29
N THR A 29 -33.66 15.78 -54.86
CA THR A 29 -33.37 14.52 -55.58
C THR A 29 -33.09 13.39 -54.60
N SER A 30 -33.90 12.33 -54.65
CA SER A 30 -33.84 11.17 -53.76
C SER A 30 -32.64 10.23 -54.06
N GLY A 31 -31.42 10.70 -53.79
CA GLY A 31 -30.20 9.89 -53.76
C GLY A 31 -29.58 9.74 -52.37
N GLY A 32 -30.14 10.41 -51.36
CA GLY A 32 -29.50 10.74 -50.07
C GLY A 32 -29.22 9.62 -49.07
N ASP A 33 -29.28 8.35 -49.47
CA ASP A 33 -28.94 7.21 -48.63
C ASP A 33 -27.99 6.23 -49.35
N HIS A 34 -28.36 5.77 -50.55
CA HIS A 34 -27.48 4.93 -51.38
C HIS A 34 -26.11 5.57 -51.70
N ASP A 35 -26.02 6.90 -51.79
CA ASP A 35 -24.72 7.58 -52.00
C ASP A 35 -23.95 7.71 -50.68
N GLN A 36 -24.65 7.90 -49.54
CA GLN A 36 -24.03 7.92 -48.20
C GLN A 36 -23.48 6.54 -47.81
N LEU A 37 -24.26 5.48 -47.94
CA LEU A 37 -23.83 4.09 -47.73
C LEU A 37 -22.65 3.69 -48.63
N LYS A 38 -22.55 4.28 -49.83
CA LYS A 38 -21.41 4.06 -50.73
C LYS A 38 -20.17 4.80 -50.23
N ILE A 39 -20.28 6.06 -49.82
CA ILE A 39 -19.17 6.84 -49.25
C ILE A 39 -18.67 6.19 -47.95
N ALA A 40 -19.58 5.80 -47.05
CA ALA A 40 -19.28 5.12 -45.80
C ALA A 40 -18.58 3.76 -46.03
N ARG A 41 -18.99 3.01 -47.07
CA ARG A 41 -18.29 1.77 -47.47
C ARG A 41 -16.88 2.00 -48.01
N GLU A 42 -16.59 3.18 -48.54
CA GLU A 42 -15.22 3.59 -48.90
C GLU A 42 -14.38 3.96 -47.65
N GLU A 43 -14.94 3.97 -46.43
CA GLU A 43 -14.19 4.13 -45.17
C GLU A 43 -13.71 2.81 -44.53
N ILE A 44 -14.23 1.65 -44.96
CA ILE A 44 -13.84 0.35 -44.42
C ILE A 44 -12.33 0.10 -44.61
N GLY A 45 -11.65 -0.30 -43.54
CA GLY A 45 -10.21 -0.51 -43.47
C GLY A 45 -9.37 0.76 -43.24
N LYS A 46 -9.99 1.95 -43.20
CA LYS A 46 -9.33 3.18 -42.75
C LYS A 46 -9.30 3.27 -41.23
N ASP A 47 -8.39 4.10 -40.72
CA ASP A 47 -8.34 4.52 -39.33
C ASP A 47 -9.59 5.33 -38.97
N VAL A 48 -10.15 5.13 -37.77
CA VAL A 48 -11.35 5.85 -37.30
C VAL A 48 -11.08 7.35 -37.15
N PHE A 49 -9.84 7.70 -36.79
CA PHE A 49 -9.35 9.06 -36.60
C PHE A 49 -8.11 9.32 -37.47
N THR A 50 -8.18 10.32 -38.35
CA THR A 50 -7.03 10.71 -39.18
C THR A 50 -6.06 11.60 -38.43
N ASN A 51 -4.76 11.27 -38.50
CA ASN A 51 -3.65 12.02 -37.86
C ASN A 51 -3.60 11.96 -36.33
N PHE A 52 -4.43 11.15 -35.67
CA PHE A 52 -4.22 10.83 -34.26
C PHE A 52 -2.92 10.03 -34.07
N THR A 53 -2.26 10.19 -32.92
CA THR A 53 -1.13 9.35 -32.47
C THR A 53 -1.06 9.43 -30.95
N ALA A 54 -1.06 8.27 -30.27
CA ALA A 54 -1.13 8.21 -28.80
C ALA A 54 0.07 8.85 -28.07
N GLU A 55 1.23 8.99 -28.72
CA GLU A 55 2.39 9.72 -28.15
C GLU A 55 2.06 11.21 -27.85
N ASN A 56 1.11 11.80 -28.58
CA ASN A 56 0.66 13.18 -28.41
C ASN A 56 -0.52 13.31 -27.42
N ALA A 57 -1.04 12.20 -26.87
CA ALA A 57 -2.17 12.24 -25.97
C ALA A 57 -1.79 12.91 -24.63
N VAL A 58 -2.68 13.78 -24.15
CA VAL A 58 -2.55 14.48 -22.86
C VAL A 58 -3.74 14.24 -21.93
N GLU A 59 -4.82 13.66 -22.44
CA GLU A 59 -6.06 13.43 -21.68
C GLU A 59 -6.85 12.27 -22.30
N LEU A 60 -7.37 11.39 -21.46
CA LEU A 60 -8.34 10.34 -21.80
C LEU A 60 -9.52 10.47 -20.84
N GLU A 61 -10.72 10.62 -21.37
CA GLU A 61 -11.98 10.61 -20.63
C GLU A 61 -12.84 9.43 -21.12
N ILE A 62 -13.48 8.74 -20.16
CA ILE A 62 -14.37 7.60 -20.39
C ILE A 62 -15.66 7.90 -19.64
N THR A 63 -16.77 8.04 -20.38
CA THR A 63 -18.09 8.32 -19.81
C THR A 63 -19.05 7.18 -20.13
N THR A 64 -19.57 6.54 -19.08
CA THR A 64 -20.57 5.47 -19.14
C THR A 64 -21.92 5.94 -18.58
N TYR A 65 -23.01 5.28 -18.97
CA TYR A 65 -24.34 5.49 -18.41
C TYR A 65 -24.83 4.24 -17.69
N ASP A 66 -25.30 4.40 -16.46
CA ASP A 66 -25.97 3.38 -15.66
C ASP A 66 -27.48 3.51 -15.89
N GLU A 67 -28.06 2.54 -16.61
CA GLU A 67 -29.51 2.49 -16.90
C GLU A 67 -30.37 2.16 -15.66
N GLU A 68 -29.81 1.56 -14.59
CA GLU A 68 -30.55 1.24 -13.36
C GLU A 68 -30.57 2.43 -12.38
N ALA A 69 -29.43 3.10 -12.20
CA ALA A 69 -29.33 4.32 -11.38
C ALA A 69 -29.79 5.59 -12.11
N ALA A 70 -29.92 5.53 -13.45
CA ALA A 70 -30.15 6.66 -14.35
C ALA A 70 -29.09 7.78 -14.19
N ARG A 71 -27.81 7.41 -14.15
CA ARG A 71 -26.67 8.30 -13.90
C ARG A 71 -25.55 8.15 -14.92
N LEU A 72 -24.83 9.24 -15.16
CA LEU A 72 -23.54 9.21 -15.86
C LEU A 72 -22.40 9.01 -14.85
N LYS A 73 -21.41 8.21 -15.23
CA LYS A 73 -20.13 8.05 -14.54
C LYS A 73 -19.03 8.41 -15.55
N SER A 74 -18.35 9.53 -15.32
CA SER A 74 -17.15 9.93 -16.07
C SER A 74 -15.92 9.64 -15.23
N PHE A 75 -14.90 9.09 -15.87
CA PHE A 75 -13.56 8.90 -15.33
C PHE A 75 -12.55 9.49 -16.31
N SER A 76 -11.45 10.07 -15.81
CA SER A 76 -10.39 10.59 -16.67
C SER A 76 -8.99 10.44 -16.09
N VAL A 77 -8.02 10.27 -16.99
CA VAL A 77 -6.59 10.43 -16.74
C VAL A 77 -6.04 11.56 -17.59
N LYS A 78 -5.14 12.36 -17.03
CA LYS A 78 -4.61 13.58 -17.65
C LYS A 78 -3.12 13.73 -17.37
N ARG A 79 -2.37 14.37 -18.28
CA ARG A 79 -0.98 14.75 -18.05
C ARG A 79 -0.91 16.10 -17.34
N ASP A 80 -0.14 16.16 -16.25
CA ASP A 80 0.10 17.37 -15.46
C ASP A 80 1.21 18.26 -16.07
N ASP A 81 1.49 19.40 -15.43
CA ASP A 81 2.57 20.33 -15.84
C ASP A 81 3.98 19.71 -15.74
N LEU A 82 4.16 18.60 -15.02
CA LEU A 82 5.39 17.81 -14.95
C LEU A 82 5.44 16.70 -16.00
N GLY A 83 4.37 16.50 -16.76
CA GLY A 83 4.20 15.49 -17.80
C GLY A 83 3.80 14.10 -17.29
N GLN A 84 3.52 13.95 -15.99
CA GLN A 84 3.05 12.74 -15.32
C GLN A 84 1.56 12.52 -15.56
N TRP A 85 1.11 11.27 -15.68
CA TRP A 85 -0.31 10.96 -15.73
C TRP A 85 -0.92 10.96 -14.33
N VAL A 86 -2.04 11.67 -14.17
CA VAL A 86 -2.78 11.85 -12.92
C VAL A 86 -4.29 11.70 -13.14
N ILE A 87 -5.02 11.42 -12.07
CA ILE A 87 -6.47 11.22 -12.03
C ILE A 87 -7.13 12.46 -11.39
N PRO A 88 -7.72 13.38 -12.17
CA PRO A 88 -8.18 14.67 -11.64
C PRO A 88 -9.32 14.55 -10.61
N SER A 89 -10.17 13.52 -10.74
CA SER A 89 -11.23 13.23 -9.78
C SER A 89 -10.71 12.87 -8.38
N HIS A 90 -9.49 12.35 -8.27
CA HIS A 90 -8.85 11.92 -7.02
C HIS A 90 -7.73 12.89 -6.60
N ASN A 91 -8.02 14.19 -6.72
CA ASN A 91 -7.11 15.31 -6.42
C ASN A 91 -5.77 15.27 -7.19
N ASP A 92 -5.73 14.76 -8.41
CA ASP A 92 -4.48 14.50 -9.17
C ASP A 92 -3.60 13.43 -8.49
N TYR A 93 -4.19 12.26 -8.20
CA TYR A 93 -3.44 11.06 -7.80
C TYR A 93 -2.73 10.45 -9.03
N PRO A 94 -1.49 9.96 -8.94
CA PRO A 94 -0.79 9.37 -10.09
C PRO A 94 -1.57 8.20 -10.71
N ALA A 95 -1.67 8.16 -12.04
CA ALA A 95 -2.17 6.99 -12.76
C ALA A 95 -0.97 6.06 -13.06
N ASP A 96 -0.56 5.29 -12.06
CA ASP A 96 0.67 4.49 -12.07
C ASP A 96 0.51 3.05 -12.61
N ALA A 97 -0.70 2.62 -13.00
CA ALA A 97 -0.93 1.35 -13.70
C ALA A 97 -0.42 1.38 -15.15
N GLU A 98 0.91 1.29 -15.34
CA GLU A 98 1.57 1.39 -16.65
C GLU A 98 0.98 0.44 -17.71
N GLN A 99 0.57 -0.76 -17.30
CA GLN A 99 0.00 -1.76 -18.20
C GLN A 99 -1.38 -1.35 -18.72
N GLN A 100 -2.27 -0.83 -17.87
CA GLN A 100 -3.59 -0.34 -18.28
C GLN A 100 -3.45 0.89 -19.18
N MET A 101 -2.63 1.86 -18.78
CA MET A 101 -2.32 3.06 -19.56
C MET A 101 -1.81 2.70 -20.96
N SER A 102 -0.85 1.78 -21.06
CA SER A 102 -0.30 1.31 -22.34
C SER A 102 -1.32 0.53 -23.17
N ALA A 103 -2.18 -0.27 -22.55
CA ALA A 103 -3.19 -1.07 -23.24
C ALA A 103 -4.30 -0.19 -23.83
N ALA A 104 -4.84 0.75 -23.06
CA ALA A 104 -5.83 1.72 -23.52
C ALA A 104 -5.29 2.60 -24.66
N ALA A 105 -4.08 3.13 -24.52
CA ALA A 105 -3.40 3.92 -25.55
C ALA A 105 -3.20 3.11 -26.85
N THR A 106 -2.76 1.85 -26.74
CA THR A 106 -2.56 0.96 -27.90
C THR A 106 -3.89 0.64 -28.59
N ALA A 107 -4.93 0.31 -27.82
CA ALA A 107 -6.25 -0.03 -28.31
C ALA A 107 -6.90 1.14 -29.06
N PHE A 108 -6.85 2.35 -28.50
CA PHE A 108 -7.38 3.56 -29.15
C PHE A 108 -6.59 3.95 -30.40
N ASN A 109 -5.26 3.82 -30.38
CA ASN A 109 -4.40 4.11 -31.53
C ASN A 109 -4.56 3.10 -32.69
N ALA A 110 -5.05 1.89 -32.42
CA ALA A 110 -5.26 0.84 -33.43
C ALA A 110 -6.61 0.93 -34.15
N LEU A 111 -7.52 1.82 -33.71
CA LEU A 111 -8.91 1.90 -34.16
C LEU A 111 -9.07 2.03 -35.68
N LYS A 112 -9.69 1.02 -36.28
CA LYS A 112 -10.07 0.97 -37.71
C LYS A 112 -11.53 0.58 -37.89
N ILE A 113 -12.14 1.09 -38.95
CA ILE A 113 -13.49 0.73 -39.38
C ILE A 113 -13.44 -0.69 -39.98
N ALA A 114 -13.99 -1.67 -39.28
CA ALA A 114 -13.92 -3.09 -39.67
C ALA A 114 -14.99 -3.47 -40.70
N ASP A 115 -16.24 -3.06 -40.48
CA ASP A 115 -17.34 -3.12 -41.44
C ASP A 115 -18.34 -1.97 -41.19
N LEU A 116 -19.26 -1.74 -42.12
CA LEU A 116 -20.31 -0.72 -42.04
C LEU A 116 -21.64 -1.35 -41.59
N ILE A 117 -22.23 -0.85 -40.51
CA ILE A 117 -23.58 -1.26 -40.09
C ILE A 117 -24.63 -0.47 -40.88
N GLY A 118 -24.55 0.86 -40.89
CA GLY A 118 -25.46 1.70 -41.68
C GLY A 118 -25.40 3.20 -41.35
N THR A 119 -26.36 3.93 -41.93
CA THR A 119 -26.47 5.41 -41.90
C THR A 119 -27.78 5.89 -41.25
N GLU A 120 -28.59 4.97 -40.71
CA GLU A 120 -29.93 5.25 -40.19
C GLU A 120 -29.88 5.58 -38.69
N GLN A 121 -30.46 6.70 -38.26
CA GLN A 121 -30.47 7.12 -36.84
C GLN A 121 -31.13 6.09 -35.90
N SER A 122 -32.04 5.25 -36.41
CA SER A 122 -32.64 4.12 -35.65
C SER A 122 -31.60 3.12 -35.14
N LEU A 123 -30.50 2.94 -35.88
CA LEU A 123 -29.40 2.04 -35.49
C LEU A 123 -28.68 2.53 -34.23
N HIS A 124 -28.80 3.82 -33.87
CA HIS A 124 -28.10 4.38 -32.72
C HIS A 124 -28.65 3.80 -31.41
N ALA A 125 -29.96 3.61 -31.31
CA ALA A 125 -30.59 2.91 -30.18
C ALA A 125 -30.40 1.38 -30.27
N GLU A 126 -30.52 0.80 -31.47
CA GLU A 126 -30.45 -0.66 -31.69
C GLU A 126 -29.07 -1.25 -31.36
N PHE A 127 -27.98 -0.52 -31.65
CA PHE A 127 -26.61 -0.94 -31.41
C PHE A 127 -25.96 -0.30 -30.17
N ALA A 128 -26.74 0.42 -29.37
CA ALA A 128 -26.33 1.16 -28.19
C ALA A 128 -25.21 2.20 -28.41
N VAL A 129 -25.32 3.04 -29.46
CA VAL A 129 -24.38 4.14 -29.77
C VAL A 129 -25.04 5.54 -29.68
N ILE A 130 -26.04 5.68 -28.81
CA ILE A 130 -26.49 6.99 -28.29
C ILE A 130 -25.41 7.56 -27.37
N GLU A 131 -25.22 8.88 -27.42
CA GLU A 131 -24.19 9.58 -26.65
C GLU A 131 -24.55 9.67 -25.15
N PRO A 132 -23.64 9.32 -24.22
CA PRO A 132 -23.84 9.44 -22.78
C PRO A 132 -23.67 10.89 -22.30
N ASN A 133 -24.63 11.76 -22.64
CA ASN A 133 -24.56 13.21 -22.44
C ASN A 133 -25.80 13.77 -21.71
N SER A 134 -25.58 14.43 -20.57
CA SER A 134 -26.62 14.89 -19.64
C SER A 134 -27.59 15.93 -20.23
N ASP A 135 -27.16 16.69 -21.23
CA ASP A 135 -27.96 17.76 -21.81
C ASP A 135 -28.90 17.24 -22.91
N THR A 136 -28.66 16.02 -23.40
CA THR A 136 -29.42 15.37 -24.49
C THR A 136 -30.14 14.09 -24.09
N LEU A 137 -29.75 13.44 -22.99
CA LEU A 137 -30.39 12.22 -22.49
C LEU A 137 -31.70 12.52 -21.75
N GLU A 138 -32.80 11.92 -22.21
CA GLU A 138 -34.01 11.74 -21.44
C GLU A 138 -33.94 10.40 -20.67
N VAL A 139 -34.61 10.30 -19.52
CA VAL A 139 -34.67 9.06 -18.69
C VAL A 139 -35.34 7.88 -19.43
N SER A 140 -35.95 8.14 -20.59
CA SER A 140 -36.53 7.14 -21.51
C SER A 140 -35.60 6.72 -22.66
N ASN A 141 -34.36 7.21 -22.74
CA ASN A 141 -33.37 6.72 -23.69
C ASN A 141 -32.84 5.35 -23.26
N THR A 142 -32.91 4.38 -24.17
CA THR A 142 -32.37 3.02 -24.02
C THR A 142 -31.29 2.79 -25.08
N GLY A 143 -30.21 2.08 -24.73
CA GLY A 143 -29.10 1.89 -25.66
C GLY A 143 -28.16 3.10 -25.68
N VAL A 144 -27.75 3.55 -24.50
CA VAL A 144 -26.69 4.54 -24.33
C VAL A 144 -25.33 3.83 -24.38
N GLY A 145 -24.40 4.37 -25.16
CA GLY A 145 -23.05 3.80 -25.32
C GLY A 145 -22.04 4.33 -24.31
N THR A 146 -20.85 3.75 -24.31
CA THR A 146 -19.67 4.31 -23.63
C THR A 146 -19.00 5.33 -24.56
N LEU A 147 -18.82 6.57 -24.11
CA LEU A 147 -18.04 7.59 -24.81
C LEU A 147 -16.59 7.50 -24.34
N ILE A 148 -15.67 7.29 -25.28
CA ILE A 148 -14.22 7.38 -25.07
C ILE A 148 -13.74 8.61 -25.83
N THR A 149 -13.15 9.58 -25.14
CA THR A 149 -12.59 10.80 -25.71
C THR A 149 -11.11 10.92 -25.35
N VAL A 150 -10.25 11.08 -26.35
CA VAL A 150 -8.83 11.41 -26.16
C VAL A 150 -8.58 12.83 -26.64
N ARG A 151 -7.81 13.63 -25.88
CA ARG A 151 -7.35 14.97 -26.28
C ARG A 151 -5.82 14.96 -26.49
N ASP A 152 -5.36 15.57 -27.58
CA ASP A 152 -3.93 15.71 -27.88
C ASP A 152 -3.32 17.04 -27.38
N ASP A 153 -1.99 17.16 -27.49
CA ASP A 153 -1.22 18.33 -27.07
C ASP A 153 -1.51 19.62 -27.87
N GLN A 154 -2.24 19.53 -28.98
CA GLN A 154 -2.78 20.67 -29.74
C GLN A 154 -4.20 21.05 -29.30
N GLY A 155 -4.83 20.27 -28.42
CA GLY A 155 -6.21 20.43 -27.99
C GLY A 155 -7.24 19.87 -28.97
N ILE A 156 -6.85 18.96 -29.88
CA ILE A 156 -7.78 18.26 -30.77
C ILE A 156 -8.41 17.10 -30.00
N GLU A 157 -9.73 16.95 -30.14
CA GLU A 157 -10.51 15.90 -29.47
C GLU A 157 -10.88 14.79 -30.46
N TYR A 158 -10.66 13.55 -30.03
CA TYR A 158 -10.93 12.34 -30.78
C TYR A 158 -11.91 11.50 -29.96
N SER A 159 -13.20 11.52 -30.34
CA SER A 159 -14.29 10.92 -29.55
C SER A 159 -14.96 9.77 -30.30
N LEU A 160 -15.12 8.63 -29.62
CA LEU A 160 -15.82 7.45 -30.11
C LEU A 160 -16.89 7.02 -29.10
N ILE A 161 -18.13 6.88 -29.55
CA ILE A 161 -19.19 6.21 -28.80
C ILE A 161 -19.13 4.73 -29.19
N VAL A 162 -18.95 3.85 -28.21
CA VAL A 162 -18.89 2.40 -28.38
C VAL A 162 -20.10 1.77 -27.71
N GLY A 163 -20.79 0.89 -28.43
CA GLY A 163 -22.03 0.24 -28.01
C GLY A 163 -21.88 -1.25 -27.77
N HIS A 164 -22.88 -2.01 -28.17
CA HIS A 164 -22.90 -3.45 -27.94
C HIS A 164 -21.95 -4.23 -28.86
N LYS A 165 -21.58 -5.44 -28.41
CA LYS A 165 -20.83 -6.43 -29.20
C LYS A 165 -21.67 -6.91 -30.39
N VAL A 166 -21.04 -7.05 -31.55
CA VAL A 166 -21.65 -7.51 -32.81
C VAL A 166 -20.84 -8.69 -33.36
N ASP A 167 -21.55 -9.72 -33.82
CA ASP A 167 -20.99 -10.92 -34.46
C ASP A 167 -20.43 -10.62 -35.86
N GLY A 168 -19.34 -9.88 -35.93
CA GLY A 168 -18.61 -9.57 -37.17
C GLY A 168 -17.67 -10.70 -37.63
N GLY A 169 -17.04 -10.51 -38.79
CA GLY A 169 -15.88 -11.32 -39.20
C GLY A 169 -16.14 -12.74 -39.72
N ASN A 170 -17.39 -13.12 -40.04
CA ASN A 170 -17.66 -14.44 -40.65
C ASN A 170 -17.17 -14.54 -42.11
N ALA A 171 -15.91 -14.95 -42.29
CA ALA A 171 -15.52 -15.71 -43.47
C ALA A 171 -16.38 -16.99 -43.50
N ALA A 172 -17.20 -17.17 -44.53
CA ALA A 172 -18.24 -18.21 -44.56
C ALA A 172 -17.67 -19.63 -44.38
N GLY A 173 -17.83 -20.20 -43.19
CA GLY A 173 -17.27 -21.49 -42.78
C GLY A 173 -16.26 -21.47 -41.63
N ALA A 174 -16.03 -20.33 -40.97
CA ALA A 174 -15.24 -20.27 -39.73
C ALA A 174 -15.85 -21.12 -38.59
N ASP A 175 -14.99 -21.63 -37.68
CA ASP A 175 -15.45 -22.25 -36.43
C ASP A 175 -16.01 -21.15 -35.51
N PRO A 176 -17.17 -21.35 -34.85
CA PRO A 176 -17.69 -20.39 -33.87
C PRO A 176 -16.71 -20.01 -32.74
N ARG A 177 -15.69 -20.83 -32.46
CA ARG A 177 -14.61 -20.52 -31.51
C ARG A 177 -13.52 -19.58 -32.06
N MET A 178 -13.59 -19.21 -33.33
CA MET A 178 -12.67 -18.29 -34.00
C MET A 178 -13.38 -17.04 -34.53
N GLN A 179 -14.57 -16.73 -34.02
CA GLN A 179 -15.25 -15.47 -34.29
C GLN A 179 -14.56 -14.35 -33.53
N GLN A 180 -13.97 -13.40 -34.27
CA GLN A 180 -13.44 -12.16 -33.71
C GLN A 180 -14.63 -11.28 -33.35
N LEU A 181 -14.76 -10.91 -32.07
CA LEU A 181 -15.85 -10.05 -31.63
C LEU A 181 -15.49 -8.60 -31.98
N PHE A 182 -16.43 -7.91 -32.63
CA PHE A 182 -16.32 -6.48 -32.89
C PHE A 182 -17.35 -5.74 -32.01
N TYR A 183 -17.13 -4.45 -31.79
CA TYR A 183 -18.11 -3.59 -31.13
C TYR A 183 -18.72 -2.64 -32.16
N ALA A 184 -20.02 -2.35 -32.03
CA ALA A 184 -20.62 -1.25 -32.76
C ALA A 184 -20.07 0.08 -32.23
N ALA A 185 -19.82 1.04 -33.12
CA ALA A 185 -19.31 2.35 -32.76
C ALA A 185 -19.78 3.46 -33.70
N ARG A 186 -19.71 4.70 -33.22
CA ARG A 186 -20.11 5.93 -33.92
C ARG A 186 -19.27 7.11 -33.42
N ARG A 187 -18.84 8.00 -34.32
CA ARG A 187 -18.26 9.30 -33.93
C ARG A 187 -19.41 10.24 -33.55
N PRO A 188 -19.36 11.01 -32.44
CA PRO A 188 -20.49 11.86 -32.00
C PRO A 188 -21.11 12.75 -33.09
N SER A 189 -20.27 13.33 -33.95
CA SER A 189 -20.63 14.18 -35.10
C SER A 189 -21.35 13.49 -36.25
N ASP A 190 -21.33 12.15 -36.31
CA ASP A 190 -21.66 11.38 -37.50
C ASP A 190 -22.93 10.55 -37.29
N GLU A 191 -23.75 10.44 -38.34
CA GLU A 191 -24.91 9.53 -38.37
C GLU A 191 -24.49 8.07 -38.66
N ILE A 192 -23.25 7.84 -39.11
CA ILE A 192 -22.72 6.55 -39.57
C ILE A 192 -22.40 5.64 -38.38
N THR A 193 -23.06 4.48 -38.30
CA THR A 193 -22.72 3.40 -37.38
C THR A 193 -21.88 2.33 -38.09
N PHE A 194 -20.76 1.95 -37.50
CA PHE A 194 -19.79 0.99 -38.03
C PHE A 194 -19.34 0.01 -36.93
N THR A 195 -18.52 -0.98 -37.28
CA THR A 195 -17.86 -1.86 -36.30
C THR A 195 -16.38 -1.52 -36.13
N VAL A 196 -15.85 -1.74 -34.92
CA VAL A 196 -14.43 -1.62 -34.58
C VAL A 196 -13.90 -2.89 -33.92
N ASP A 197 -12.64 -3.20 -34.19
CA ASP A 197 -11.85 -4.19 -33.45
C ASP A 197 -11.28 -3.48 -32.22
N LEU A 198 -11.93 -3.66 -31.07
CA LEU A 198 -11.63 -2.95 -29.82
C LEU A 198 -11.93 -3.86 -28.63
N SER A 199 -11.06 -3.84 -27.61
CA SER A 199 -11.32 -4.50 -26.33
C SER A 199 -11.77 -3.44 -25.33
N MET A 200 -12.97 -3.58 -24.74
CA MET A 200 -13.54 -2.57 -23.83
C MET A 200 -13.10 -2.74 -22.37
N ASP A 201 -12.47 -3.86 -22.03
CA ASP A 201 -11.90 -4.15 -20.70
C ASP A 201 -10.72 -3.23 -20.33
N VAL A 202 -10.11 -2.55 -21.31
CA VAL A 202 -9.07 -1.53 -21.06
C VAL A 202 -9.64 -0.09 -20.94
N PHE A 203 -10.97 0.07 -21.01
CA PHE A 203 -11.67 1.35 -20.88
C PHE A 203 -12.63 1.34 -19.69
N ASP A 204 -12.09 1.04 -18.52
CA ASP A 204 -12.83 1.01 -17.26
C ASP A 204 -12.97 2.42 -16.64
N THR A 205 -14.00 2.61 -15.83
CA THR A 205 -14.29 3.83 -15.05
C THR A 205 -13.98 3.67 -13.57
N ASP A 206 -13.56 2.47 -13.12
CA ASP A 206 -13.13 2.21 -11.74
C ASP A 206 -11.70 2.68 -11.49
N PHE A 207 -11.53 3.53 -10.47
CA PHE A 207 -10.25 4.12 -10.05
C PHE A 207 -9.12 3.08 -9.90
N SER A 208 -9.42 1.94 -9.28
CA SER A 208 -8.45 0.86 -8.99
C SER A 208 -7.89 0.14 -10.22
N LYS A 209 -8.40 0.40 -11.44
CA LYS A 209 -7.80 -0.09 -12.70
C LYS A 209 -6.66 0.77 -13.21
N TRP A 210 -6.59 2.02 -12.78
CA TRP A 210 -5.69 3.04 -13.32
C TRP A 210 -4.52 3.37 -12.37
N ILE A 211 -4.47 2.68 -11.23
CA ILE A 211 -3.41 2.78 -10.22
C ILE A 211 -2.83 1.40 -9.88
N GLU A 212 -1.62 1.36 -9.34
CA GLU A 212 -1.10 0.15 -8.69
C GLU A 212 -1.80 -0.01 -7.33
N ASN A 213 -2.90 -0.77 -7.36
CA ASN A 213 -3.84 -0.89 -6.24
C ASN A 213 -3.23 -1.51 -4.97
N ASN A 214 -2.10 -2.23 -5.07
CA ASN A 214 -1.37 -2.72 -3.90
C ASN A 214 -0.66 -1.56 -3.17
N LEU A 215 -1.17 -1.24 -1.98
CA LEU A 215 -0.70 -0.11 -1.19
C LEU A 215 0.69 -0.30 -0.60
N LEU A 216 1.04 -1.51 -0.18
CA LEU A 216 2.28 -1.75 0.56
C LEU A 216 3.46 -2.12 -0.34
N ASP A 217 3.21 -2.87 -1.42
CA ASP A 217 4.27 -3.43 -2.29
C ASP A 217 5.32 -4.20 -1.45
N ILE A 218 4.84 -5.27 -0.79
CA ILE A 218 5.61 -6.14 0.10
C ILE A 218 5.41 -7.61 -0.26
N ASN A 219 6.41 -8.44 0.04
CA ASN A 219 6.34 -9.89 -0.08
C ASN A 219 6.04 -10.53 1.30
N GLY A 220 5.06 -11.41 1.37
CA GLY A 220 4.64 -12.10 2.60
C GLY A 220 5.70 -13.03 3.21
N LEU A 221 6.77 -13.34 2.46
CA LEU A 221 7.95 -14.10 2.91
C LEU A 221 9.06 -13.21 3.49
N ASP A 222 9.01 -11.89 3.29
CA ASP A 222 9.99 -10.93 3.84
C ASP A 222 9.58 -10.40 5.23
N LEU A 223 8.39 -10.76 5.71
CA LEU A 223 7.88 -10.39 7.04
C LEU A 223 8.71 -11.05 8.17
N THR A 224 9.28 -10.24 9.07
CA THR A 224 10.06 -10.73 10.23
C THR A 224 9.38 -10.47 11.57
N THR A 225 8.61 -9.39 11.68
CA THR A 225 8.09 -8.92 12.97
C THR A 225 6.79 -8.14 12.76
N ILE A 226 5.78 -8.50 13.54
CA ILE A 226 4.46 -7.87 13.52
C ILE A 226 4.13 -7.43 14.95
N ASP A 227 3.97 -6.13 15.17
CA ASP A 227 3.48 -5.55 16.42
C ASP A 227 2.06 -5.02 16.21
N ILE A 228 1.08 -5.52 16.95
CA ILE A 228 -0.34 -5.11 16.86
C ILE A 228 -0.70 -4.36 18.13
N ASN A 229 -1.18 -3.11 17.99
CA ASN A 229 -1.64 -2.28 19.11
C ASN A 229 -3.15 -2.02 18.95
N ASP A 230 -3.96 -2.87 19.58
CA ASP A 230 -5.42 -2.72 19.63
C ASP A 230 -5.82 -1.78 20.77
N TYR A 231 -6.30 -0.61 20.36
CA TYR A 231 -6.85 0.41 21.23
C TYR A 231 -7.95 1.16 20.48
N ALA A 232 -8.82 1.85 21.22
CA ALA A 232 -9.76 2.81 20.66
C ALA A 232 -9.56 4.20 21.28
N ILE A 233 -9.92 5.26 20.57
CA ILE A 233 -10.00 6.61 21.12
C ILE A 233 -11.46 7.08 21.06
N TYR A 234 -12.08 7.24 22.23
CA TYR A 234 -13.47 7.68 22.33
C TYR A 234 -13.54 9.17 22.68
N GLN A 235 -14.38 9.94 21.97
CA GLN A 235 -14.61 11.34 22.29
C GLN A 235 -15.51 11.47 23.53
N THR A 236 -14.99 12.05 24.61
CA THR A 236 -15.73 12.26 25.87
C THR A 236 -16.02 13.75 26.12
N GLN A 237 -16.81 14.02 27.16
CA GLN A 237 -17.06 15.39 27.69
C GLN A 237 -15.77 16.11 28.17
N GLN A 238 -14.65 15.40 28.32
CA GLN A 238 -13.35 15.96 28.73
C GLN A 238 -12.33 16.03 27.59
N GLY A 239 -12.68 15.53 26.39
CA GLY A 239 -11.76 15.38 25.24
C GLY A 239 -11.67 13.93 24.76
N PRO A 240 -10.80 13.64 23.77
CA PRO A 240 -10.52 12.27 23.35
C PRO A 240 -9.86 11.48 24.48
N THR A 241 -10.33 10.27 24.72
CA THR A 241 -9.80 9.36 25.75
C THR A 241 -9.35 8.06 25.09
N LEU A 242 -8.05 7.76 25.24
CA LEU A 242 -7.45 6.50 24.81
C LEU A 242 -7.90 5.35 25.72
N ALA A 243 -8.47 4.30 25.13
CA ALA A 243 -8.84 3.04 25.75
C ALA A 243 -8.01 1.91 25.13
N PRO A 244 -6.84 1.57 25.70
CA PRO A 244 -6.07 0.41 25.25
C PRO A 244 -6.83 -0.88 25.55
N ARG A 245 -6.76 -1.87 24.64
CA ARG A 245 -7.41 -3.17 24.80
C ARG A 245 -6.38 -4.29 24.83
N SER A 246 -5.51 -4.38 23.82
CA SER A 246 -4.44 -5.38 23.77
C SER A 246 -3.24 -4.91 22.96
N ASN A 247 -2.05 -5.36 23.35
CA ASN A 247 -0.83 -5.19 22.55
C ASN A 247 -0.15 -6.55 22.39
N SER A 248 0.19 -6.94 21.17
CA SER A 248 0.85 -8.21 20.85
C SER A 248 2.06 -7.98 19.94
N SER A 249 3.15 -8.73 20.15
CA SER A 249 4.32 -8.71 19.26
C SER A 249 4.71 -10.14 18.88
N LEU A 250 4.83 -10.37 17.58
CA LEU A 250 5.17 -11.66 16.96
C LEU A 250 6.48 -11.53 16.18
N SER A 251 7.34 -12.55 16.22
CA SER A 251 8.52 -12.66 15.35
C SER A 251 8.52 -13.96 14.55
N LEU A 252 9.14 -13.95 13.37
CA LEU A 252 9.37 -15.16 12.58
C LEU A 252 10.73 -15.75 12.95
N ASP A 253 10.77 -17.01 13.36
CA ASP A 253 12.02 -17.77 13.42
C ASP A 253 12.43 -18.15 12.00
N GLU A 254 13.51 -17.55 11.49
CA GLU A 254 14.00 -17.81 10.13
C GLU A 254 14.61 -19.22 9.95
N THR A 255 14.87 -19.95 11.05
CA THR A 255 15.46 -21.29 11.03
C THR A 255 14.41 -22.35 10.73
N ASP A 256 13.32 -22.34 11.51
CA ASP A 256 12.22 -23.29 11.41
C ASP A 256 11.04 -22.77 10.56
N ASN A 257 11.06 -21.47 10.22
CA ASN A 257 9.98 -20.75 9.52
C ASN A 257 8.63 -20.82 10.26
N ILE A 258 8.67 -20.58 11.58
CA ILE A 258 7.53 -20.61 12.50
C ILE A 258 7.42 -19.27 13.23
N TRP A 259 6.21 -18.73 13.37
CA TRP A 259 5.97 -17.53 14.16
C TRP A 259 6.00 -17.83 15.67
N GLN A 260 6.64 -16.95 16.43
CA GLN A 260 6.80 -17.02 17.88
C GLN A 260 6.18 -15.77 18.53
N LEU A 261 5.65 -15.94 19.75
CA LEU A 261 5.07 -14.85 20.53
C LEU A 261 6.13 -14.19 21.40
N ASN A 262 6.49 -12.94 21.09
CA ASN A 262 7.47 -12.16 21.86
C ASN A 262 6.86 -11.66 23.18
N SER A 263 5.63 -11.13 23.08
CA SER A 263 4.88 -10.57 24.20
C SER A 263 3.40 -10.45 23.85
N MET A 264 2.54 -10.61 24.85
CA MET A 264 1.11 -10.32 24.76
C MET A 264 0.64 -9.63 26.04
N LEU A 265 -0.07 -8.52 25.88
CA LEU A 265 -0.63 -7.72 26.95
C LEU A 265 -2.14 -7.59 26.77
N GLN A 266 -2.88 -7.76 27.86
CA GLN A 266 -4.32 -7.54 27.92
C GLN A 266 -4.61 -6.44 28.96
N TYR A 267 -5.33 -5.41 28.51
CA TYR A 267 -5.82 -4.32 29.34
C TYR A 267 -7.27 -4.62 29.78
N ASP A 268 -7.65 -4.11 30.95
CA ASP A 268 -8.97 -4.26 31.59
C ASP A 268 -9.35 -2.88 32.17
N ASP A 269 -10.59 -2.42 31.91
CA ASP A 269 -11.13 -1.15 32.42
C ASP A 269 -11.03 -1.01 33.96
N GLN A 270 -10.87 -2.13 34.69
CA GLN A 270 -10.74 -2.17 36.15
C GLN A 270 -9.29 -2.15 36.66
N SER A 271 -8.29 -2.20 35.78
CA SER A 271 -6.86 -2.22 36.13
C SER A 271 -6.09 -1.02 35.56
N SER A 272 -5.19 -0.45 36.36
CA SER A 272 -4.21 0.56 35.93
C SER A 272 -2.96 -0.02 35.27
N GLU A 273 -2.75 -1.34 35.38
CA GLU A 273 -1.60 -2.05 34.80
C GLU A 273 -2.08 -3.21 33.91
N PRO A 274 -1.51 -3.42 32.71
CA PRO A 274 -1.89 -4.53 31.85
C PRO A 274 -1.47 -5.88 32.43
N SER A 275 -2.30 -6.89 32.20
CA SER A 275 -1.93 -8.28 32.47
C SER A 275 -1.08 -8.84 31.33
N VAL A 276 0.01 -9.53 31.68
CA VAL A 276 0.86 -10.25 30.72
C VAL A 276 0.22 -11.62 30.45
N ILE A 277 -0.02 -11.93 29.18
CA ILE A 277 -0.56 -13.22 28.74
C ILE A 277 0.60 -14.08 28.23
N THR A 278 0.61 -15.35 28.61
CA THR A 278 1.56 -16.37 28.17
C THR A 278 0.81 -17.62 27.76
N LEU A 279 1.13 -18.17 26.58
CA LEU A 279 0.54 -19.43 26.09
C LEU A 279 0.73 -20.55 27.13
N THR A 280 -0.34 -21.30 27.40
CA THR A 280 -0.26 -22.51 28.23
C THR A 280 0.22 -23.74 27.44
N ASP A 281 0.51 -24.83 28.13
CA ASP A 281 0.86 -26.12 27.50
C ASP A 281 -0.23 -26.64 26.55
N GLU A 282 -1.48 -26.18 26.69
CA GLU A 282 -2.65 -26.57 25.87
C GLU A 282 -2.95 -25.57 24.73
N GLU A 283 -2.22 -24.45 24.62
CA GLU A 283 -2.46 -23.38 23.63
C GLU A 283 -1.30 -23.17 22.64
N GLU A 284 -1.60 -22.74 21.42
CA GLU A 284 -0.62 -22.40 20.40
C GLU A 284 -1.02 -21.12 19.64
N LEU A 285 -0.08 -20.53 18.89
CA LEU A 285 -0.39 -19.42 18.01
C LEU A 285 -1.28 -19.89 16.85
N ASN A 286 -2.30 -19.09 16.55
CA ASN A 286 -3.25 -19.35 15.48
C ASN A 286 -2.64 -19.04 14.11
N SER A 287 -1.88 -20.01 13.59
CA SER A 287 -1.21 -19.94 12.29
C SER A 287 -2.15 -19.57 11.14
N GLU A 288 -3.39 -20.07 11.14
CA GLU A 288 -4.40 -19.76 10.13
C GLU A 288 -4.79 -18.26 10.13
N ARG A 289 -4.95 -17.65 11.31
CA ARG A 289 -5.19 -16.19 11.43
C ARG A 289 -3.94 -15.38 11.10
N ILE A 290 -2.75 -15.86 11.44
CA ILE A 290 -1.48 -15.18 11.09
C ILE A 290 -1.25 -15.21 9.56
N ASP A 291 -1.47 -16.34 8.88
CA ASP A 291 -1.36 -16.40 7.42
C ASP A 291 -2.48 -15.62 6.70
N THR A 292 -3.69 -15.53 7.29
CA THR A 292 -4.74 -14.61 6.82
C THR A 292 -4.27 -13.15 6.89
N LEU A 293 -3.74 -12.73 8.05
CA LEU A 293 -3.16 -11.39 8.27
C LEU A 293 -2.02 -11.08 7.28
N LYS A 294 -1.09 -12.02 7.08
CA LYS A 294 0.00 -11.87 6.09
C LYS A 294 -0.54 -11.69 4.67
N THR A 295 -1.54 -12.48 4.29
CA THR A 295 -2.18 -12.40 2.96
C THR A 295 -2.89 -11.06 2.77
N ALA A 296 -3.58 -10.55 3.81
CA ALA A 296 -4.26 -9.25 3.78
C ALA A 296 -3.29 -8.05 3.75
N LEU A 297 -2.09 -8.19 4.33
CA LEU A 297 -1.01 -7.19 4.22
C LEU A 297 -0.32 -7.23 2.85
N GLU A 298 -0.06 -8.42 2.32
CA GLU A 298 0.56 -8.62 0.99
C GLU A 298 -0.35 -8.17 -0.15
N ASN A 299 -1.66 -8.31 0.00
CA ASN A 299 -2.69 -7.95 -0.99
C ASN A 299 -3.59 -6.80 -0.48
N LEU A 300 -2.98 -5.78 0.16
CA LEU A 300 -3.72 -4.63 0.69
C LEU A 300 -4.13 -3.69 -0.45
N GLU A 301 -5.32 -3.92 -1.02
CA GLU A 301 -5.88 -3.11 -2.11
C GLU A 301 -6.42 -1.75 -1.62
N ILE A 302 -6.31 -0.73 -2.47
CA ILE A 302 -6.85 0.62 -2.27
C ILE A 302 -8.22 0.75 -2.94
N ASP A 303 -9.26 1.06 -2.17
CA ASP A 303 -10.61 1.36 -2.70
C ASP A 303 -10.79 2.83 -3.09
N ASP A 304 -10.02 3.73 -2.49
CA ASP A 304 -10.10 5.18 -2.69
C ASP A 304 -8.89 5.92 -2.11
N VAL A 305 -8.68 7.18 -2.50
CA VAL A 305 -7.55 7.99 -2.02
C VAL A 305 -7.85 9.48 -2.01
N ALA A 306 -7.38 10.18 -0.98
CA ALA A 306 -7.54 11.62 -0.85
C ALA A 306 -6.26 12.31 -0.31
N ARG A 307 -6.07 13.59 -0.66
CA ARG A 307 -4.92 14.37 -0.15
C ARG A 307 -5.08 14.65 1.35
N LYS A 308 -3.99 14.45 2.11
CA LYS A 308 -3.91 14.93 3.50
C LYS A 308 -4.12 16.46 3.52
N PRO A 309 -4.98 16.99 4.40
CA PRO A 309 -5.15 18.44 4.55
C PRO A 309 -3.85 19.14 4.95
N GLU A 310 -3.66 20.41 4.61
CA GLU A 310 -2.41 21.16 4.84
C GLU A 310 -1.94 21.20 6.31
N PHE A 311 -2.86 21.02 7.27
CA PHE A 311 -2.55 20.95 8.71
C PHE A 311 -2.01 19.58 9.17
N LEU A 312 -2.12 18.54 8.33
CA LEU A 312 -1.72 17.17 8.61
C LEU A 312 -0.39 16.86 7.91
N ARG A 313 0.69 16.83 8.68
CA ARG A 313 2.03 16.55 8.15
C ARG A 313 2.19 15.09 7.73
N SER A 314 3.16 14.82 6.86
CA SER A 314 3.52 13.46 6.42
C SER A 314 3.90 12.53 7.58
N ASP A 315 4.53 13.06 8.64
CA ASP A 315 4.86 12.32 9.87
C ASP A 315 3.69 12.12 10.83
N LEU A 316 2.45 12.39 10.40
CA LEU A 316 1.21 12.40 11.20
C LEU A 316 1.34 13.22 12.48
N ARG A 317 1.99 14.38 12.35
CA ARG A 317 2.03 15.42 13.39
C ARG A 317 1.23 16.63 12.95
N ALA A 318 0.70 17.37 13.92
CA ALA A 318 0.12 18.70 13.72
C ALA A 318 0.85 19.71 14.61
N SER A 319 0.89 20.99 14.21
CA SER A 319 1.38 22.05 15.09
C SER A 319 0.29 22.52 16.06
N ASN A 320 0.68 23.00 17.24
CA ASN A 320 -0.26 23.58 18.20
C ASN A 320 -1.06 24.75 17.61
N GLU A 321 -0.48 25.52 16.68
CA GLU A 321 -1.15 26.59 15.94
C GLU A 321 -2.23 26.04 14.99
N SER A 322 -1.92 24.97 14.26
CA SER A 322 -2.87 24.26 13.40
C SER A 322 -4.02 23.67 14.23
N LEU A 323 -3.71 23.00 15.35
CA LEU A 323 -4.71 22.43 16.26
C LEU A 323 -5.58 23.51 16.93
N SER A 324 -5.02 24.71 17.16
CA SER A 324 -5.78 25.87 17.69
C SER A 324 -6.70 26.53 16.65
N THR A 325 -6.61 26.15 15.37
CA THR A 325 -7.40 26.75 14.30
C THR A 325 -8.84 26.19 14.30
N PRO A 326 -9.89 27.05 14.32
CA PRO A 326 -11.28 26.58 14.35
C PRO A 326 -11.61 25.60 13.22
N GLY A 327 -12.16 24.44 13.60
CA GLY A 327 -12.54 23.37 12.67
C GLY A 327 -11.49 22.26 12.50
N VAL A 328 -10.19 22.52 12.71
CA VAL A 328 -9.13 21.52 12.45
C VAL A 328 -9.29 20.28 13.32
N ILE A 329 -9.55 20.43 14.63
CA ILE A 329 -9.82 19.30 15.53
C ILE A 329 -11.06 18.50 15.10
N SER A 330 -12.06 19.15 14.49
CA SER A 330 -13.26 18.46 13.98
C SER A 330 -12.96 17.65 12.72
N ALA A 331 -12.17 18.20 11.79
CA ALA A 331 -11.77 17.50 10.57
C ALA A 331 -10.81 16.34 10.88
N LEU A 332 -9.87 16.52 11.81
CA LEU A 332 -9.05 15.43 12.34
C LEU A 332 -9.93 14.34 13.00
N GLY A 333 -10.91 14.72 13.81
CA GLY A 333 -11.87 13.79 14.40
C GLY A 333 -12.70 13.00 13.38
N GLN A 334 -13.08 13.61 12.24
CA GLN A 334 -13.77 12.92 11.14
C GLN A 334 -12.86 11.90 10.44
N LEU A 335 -11.56 12.18 10.33
CA LEU A 335 -10.56 11.23 9.85
C LEU A 335 -10.18 10.16 10.90
N GLY A 336 -10.71 10.24 12.11
CA GLY A 336 -10.27 9.43 13.25
C GLY A 336 -8.82 9.69 13.64
N LEU A 337 -8.41 10.95 13.71
CA LEU A 337 -7.09 11.39 14.18
C LEU A 337 -7.24 12.28 15.42
N TYR A 338 -6.49 11.99 16.48
CA TYR A 338 -6.51 12.73 17.73
C TYR A 338 -5.09 13.05 18.20
N GLY A 339 -4.82 14.31 18.54
CA GLY A 339 -3.53 14.71 19.10
C GLY A 339 -3.32 14.14 20.50
N ASP A 340 -2.13 13.58 20.75
CA ASP A 340 -1.70 13.08 22.06
C ASP A 340 -0.84 14.14 22.78
N PRO A 341 -1.37 14.85 23.80
CA PRO A 341 -0.64 15.91 24.49
C PRO A 341 0.60 15.43 25.26
N SER A 342 0.75 14.12 25.50
CA SER A 342 1.95 13.57 26.14
C SER A 342 3.17 13.54 25.18
N THR A 343 2.92 13.67 23.88
CA THR A 343 3.95 13.66 22.82
C THR A 343 4.42 15.05 22.40
N GLU A 344 3.90 16.13 23.00
CA GLU A 344 4.19 17.49 22.57
C GLU A 344 5.70 17.80 22.65
N LYS A 345 6.29 18.09 21.49
CA LYS A 345 7.71 18.45 21.38
C LYS A 345 7.92 19.48 20.28
N ASP A 346 8.69 20.53 20.58
CA ASP A 346 9.06 21.60 19.65
C ASP A 346 7.83 22.29 18.99
N GLY A 347 6.67 22.28 19.67
CA GLY A 347 5.39 22.84 19.19
C GLY A 347 4.61 21.93 18.23
N LEU A 348 5.07 20.68 18.02
CA LEU A 348 4.39 19.63 17.29
C LEU A 348 3.83 18.58 18.25
N MET A 349 2.69 18.00 17.89
CA MET A 349 2.01 16.93 18.62
C MET A 349 1.79 15.74 17.69
N GLU A 350 2.01 14.51 18.16
CA GLU A 350 1.71 13.30 17.38
C GLU A 350 0.21 13.04 17.36
N LEU A 351 -0.30 12.61 16.20
CA LEU A 351 -1.70 12.23 16.02
C LEU A 351 -1.82 10.71 16.11
N LYS A 352 -2.55 10.23 17.11
CA LYS A 352 -2.96 8.83 17.22
C LYS A 352 -4.25 8.62 16.43
N SER A 353 -4.30 7.56 15.63
CA SER A 353 -5.52 7.18 14.91
C SER A 353 -6.50 6.46 15.82
N ALA A 354 -7.80 6.58 15.52
CA ALA A 354 -8.89 6.23 16.42
C ALA A 354 -9.02 4.73 16.74
N ASN A 355 -8.61 3.85 15.83
CA ASN A 355 -8.87 2.41 15.87
C ASN A 355 -7.58 1.58 15.78
N GLY A 356 -6.54 1.99 16.51
CA GLY A 356 -5.30 1.22 16.65
C GLY A 356 -4.23 1.48 15.57
N GLU A 357 -3.09 0.80 15.74
CA GLU A 357 -1.99 0.78 14.77
C GLU A 357 -1.25 -0.57 14.74
N ILE A 358 -0.92 -1.04 13.54
CA ILE A 358 -0.09 -2.23 13.31
C ILE A 358 1.26 -1.83 12.70
N HIS A 359 2.33 -2.38 13.25
CA HIS A 359 3.69 -2.21 12.76
C HIS A 359 4.16 -3.50 12.12
N VAL A 360 4.65 -3.41 10.88
CA VAL A 360 5.03 -4.55 10.04
C VAL A 360 6.46 -4.35 9.57
N SER A 361 7.34 -5.29 9.90
CA SER A 361 8.78 -5.13 9.73
C SER A 361 9.33 -6.21 8.78
N LEU A 362 10.20 -5.80 7.85
CA LEU A 362 10.73 -6.65 6.78
C LEU A 362 12.22 -6.95 6.92
N LYS A 363 12.67 -8.08 6.34
CA LYS A 363 14.09 -8.49 6.20
C LYS A 363 14.98 -7.43 5.53
N THR A 364 14.36 -6.53 4.77
CA THR A 364 15.01 -5.37 4.13
C THR A 364 15.32 -4.22 5.11
N GLY A 365 14.91 -4.32 6.38
CA GLY A 365 15.01 -3.24 7.37
C GLY A 365 13.95 -2.14 7.22
N VAL A 366 12.97 -2.32 6.33
CA VAL A 366 11.82 -1.40 6.21
C VAL A 366 10.76 -1.78 7.24
N LYS A 367 10.35 -0.83 8.08
CA LYS A 367 9.23 -0.98 9.02
C LYS A 367 8.07 -0.08 8.60
N TYR A 368 7.00 -0.69 8.11
CA TYR A 368 5.73 -0.04 7.83
C TYR A 368 4.97 0.15 9.14
N ILE A 369 4.25 1.25 9.23
CA ILE A 369 3.30 1.54 10.30
C ILE A 369 1.99 1.99 9.66
N LEU A 370 0.98 1.15 9.81
CA LEU A 370 -0.39 1.37 9.37
C LEU A 370 -1.21 1.83 10.57
N ARG A 371 -1.93 2.94 10.45
CA ARG A 371 -2.83 3.45 11.49
C ARG A 371 -4.25 3.61 10.97
N PHE A 372 -5.21 3.16 11.76
CA PHE A 372 -6.60 3.03 11.33
C PHE A 372 -7.45 4.16 11.91
N GLY A 373 -7.97 5.01 11.02
CA GLY A 373 -8.88 6.09 11.35
C GLY A 373 -10.30 5.61 11.56
N GLU A 374 -11.27 6.51 11.37
CA GLU A 374 -12.69 6.15 11.37
C GLU A 374 -13.12 5.47 10.06
N VAL A 375 -14.30 4.87 10.08
CA VAL A 375 -15.03 4.45 8.88
C VAL A 375 -15.62 5.66 8.16
N ASP A 376 -15.56 5.66 6.83
CA ASP A 376 -16.12 6.72 6.01
C ASP A 376 -17.65 6.64 6.00
N THR A 377 -18.28 7.60 6.67
CA THR A 377 -19.73 7.71 6.78
C THR A 377 -20.44 8.08 5.48
N GLU A 378 -19.73 8.55 4.44
CA GLU A 378 -20.35 8.77 3.13
C GLU A 378 -20.64 7.44 2.43
N THR A 379 -19.76 6.44 2.59
CA THR A 379 -19.96 5.05 2.10
C THR A 379 -20.93 4.20 2.94
N ALA A 380 -21.51 4.76 4.02
CA ALA A 380 -22.38 4.00 4.94
C ALA A 380 -23.73 3.55 4.35
N GLY A 381 -23.99 3.82 3.07
CA GLY A 381 -25.12 3.30 2.30
C GLY A 381 -24.75 2.28 1.21
N ASP A 382 -23.46 2.03 0.99
CA ASP A 382 -22.95 1.16 -0.07
C ASP A 382 -22.81 -0.31 0.40
N GLU A 383 -22.49 -1.23 -0.52
CA GLU A 383 -22.29 -2.66 -0.21
C GLU A 383 -20.99 -2.93 0.59
N THR A 384 -20.06 -1.98 0.60
CA THR A 384 -18.77 -2.06 1.27
C THR A 384 -18.51 -0.79 2.10
N VAL A 385 -18.43 -0.94 3.42
CA VAL A 385 -18.00 0.14 4.32
C VAL A 385 -16.49 0.34 4.17
N LYS A 386 -16.06 1.55 3.83
CA LYS A 386 -14.62 1.91 3.73
C LYS A 386 -14.10 2.47 5.07
N ARG A 387 -12.80 2.29 5.36
CA ARG A 387 -12.09 2.85 6.52
C ARG A 387 -10.86 3.66 6.10
N PHE A 388 -10.61 4.79 6.76
CA PHE A 388 -9.40 5.60 6.54
C PHE A 388 -8.14 4.91 7.07
N LEU A 389 -7.11 4.84 6.23
CA LEU A 389 -5.80 4.26 6.53
C LEU A 389 -4.69 5.29 6.29
N PHE A 390 -3.83 5.45 7.30
CA PHE A 390 -2.63 6.27 7.24
C PHE A 390 -1.38 5.40 7.32
N VAL A 391 -0.58 5.38 6.25
CA VAL A 391 0.68 4.64 6.17
C VAL A 391 1.87 5.57 6.39
N THR A 392 2.86 5.12 7.16
CA THR A 392 4.17 5.76 7.34
C THR A 392 5.25 4.68 7.39
N THR A 393 6.49 4.97 6.97
CA THR A 393 7.58 3.99 7.03
C THR A 393 8.81 4.51 7.78
N ARG A 394 9.55 3.61 8.42
CA ARG A 394 10.78 3.89 9.17
C ARG A 394 11.84 2.85 8.85
N LEU A 395 13.10 3.20 9.06
CA LEU A 395 14.23 2.27 9.01
C LEU A 395 14.36 1.57 10.37
N ASP A 396 14.41 0.24 10.36
CA ASP A 396 14.70 -0.58 11.53
C ASP A 396 16.08 -1.25 11.35
N GLU A 397 17.13 -0.57 11.82
CA GLU A 397 18.51 -1.04 11.70
C GLU A 397 18.82 -2.28 12.58
N ALA A 398 17.90 -2.70 13.45
CA ALA A 398 18.09 -3.88 14.29
C ALA A 398 17.82 -5.19 13.54
N ILE A 399 16.96 -5.16 12.52
CA ILE A 399 16.60 -6.33 11.69
C ILE A 399 17.72 -6.68 10.71
N ILE A 400 18.52 -5.71 10.27
CA ILE A 400 19.66 -5.95 9.37
C ILE A 400 20.83 -6.49 10.22
N PRO A 401 21.23 -7.77 10.11
CA PRO A 401 22.20 -8.36 11.01
C PRO A 401 23.59 -7.75 10.80
N ARG A 402 24.24 -7.36 11.91
CA ARG A 402 25.61 -6.83 11.89
C ARG A 402 26.58 -7.93 11.47
N PRO A 403 27.57 -7.64 10.60
CA PRO A 403 28.45 -8.66 10.06
C PRO A 403 29.40 -9.22 11.13
N GLU A 404 29.46 -10.54 11.26
CA GLU A 404 30.50 -11.21 12.03
C GLU A 404 31.86 -11.02 11.34
N LEU A 405 32.76 -10.27 11.97
CA LEU A 405 34.11 -10.02 11.48
C LEU A 405 35.08 -11.05 12.06
N SER A 406 35.88 -11.67 11.20
CA SER A 406 36.90 -12.64 11.62
C SER A 406 38.09 -11.91 12.26
N PRO A 407 38.61 -12.34 13.42
CA PRO A 407 39.73 -11.68 14.07
C PRO A 407 41.02 -11.83 13.26
N LEU A 408 41.80 -10.75 13.16
CA LEU A 408 43.10 -10.79 12.49
C LEU A 408 44.09 -11.62 13.34
N PRO A 409 44.74 -12.65 12.78
CA PRO A 409 45.62 -13.52 13.55
C PRO A 409 46.82 -12.76 14.09
N GLU A 410 47.10 -12.90 15.38
CA GLU A 410 48.20 -12.22 16.06
C GLU A 410 49.57 -12.59 15.48
N GLY A 411 50.58 -11.74 15.77
CA GLY A 411 51.95 -12.04 15.37
C GLY A 411 52.53 -13.16 16.24
N PRO A 412 53.60 -13.85 15.81
CA PRO A 412 54.40 -14.64 16.74
C PRO A 412 54.85 -13.72 17.89
N ALA A 413 54.34 -13.98 19.09
CA ALA A 413 54.60 -13.13 20.26
C ALA A 413 56.11 -13.06 20.52
N ASN A 414 56.70 -11.88 20.31
CA ASN A 414 58.13 -11.68 20.50
C ASN A 414 58.43 -11.65 22.01
N PRO A 415 59.18 -12.61 22.58
CA PRO A 415 59.42 -12.68 24.02
C PRO A 415 60.24 -11.49 24.57
N ALA A 416 60.79 -10.65 23.69
CA ALA A 416 61.55 -9.45 24.05
C ALA A 416 60.70 -8.18 24.31
N ALA A 417 59.37 -8.28 24.35
CA ALA A 417 58.46 -7.15 24.59
C ALA A 417 57.77 -7.19 25.97
N THR A 418 57.88 -8.27 26.74
CA THR A 418 57.14 -8.49 28.00
C THR A 418 57.79 -7.86 29.24
N GLU A 419 58.99 -7.27 29.12
CA GLU A 419 59.67 -6.55 30.21
C GLU A 419 59.70 -5.03 29.95
N LYS A 420 58.53 -4.37 30.05
CA LYS A 420 58.33 -3.00 30.58
C LYS A 420 56.89 -2.50 30.39
N LYS A 421 55.95 -3.00 31.19
CA LYS A 421 54.80 -2.18 31.62
C LYS A 421 54.14 -2.70 32.90
N ASP A 422 54.62 -2.21 34.02
CA ASP A 422 53.86 -1.97 35.25
C ASP A 422 54.55 -0.83 36.01
N GLU A 423 53.79 -0.06 36.81
CA GLU A 423 54.09 1.31 37.27
C GLU A 423 54.22 2.31 36.09
N GLU A 424 53.49 3.43 36.01
CA GLU A 424 52.78 4.23 37.03
C GLU A 424 51.35 4.64 36.55
N ALA A 425 50.57 5.33 37.38
CA ALA A 425 49.11 5.51 37.22
C ALA A 425 48.65 6.93 36.82
N THR A 426 47.32 7.10 36.66
CA THR A 426 46.56 8.36 36.38
C THR A 426 46.79 9.00 34.98
N ASP A 427 45.88 9.79 34.40
CA ASP A 427 44.61 10.34 34.91
C ASP A 427 43.48 10.32 33.82
N LYS A 428 42.34 10.97 34.11
CA LYS A 428 41.10 11.10 33.31
C LYS A 428 41.24 12.12 32.13
N PRO A 429 40.18 12.38 31.31
CA PRO A 429 40.36 12.80 29.92
C PRO A 429 40.49 14.31 29.72
N GLU A 430 41.09 14.70 28.59
CA GLU A 430 41.03 16.08 28.09
C GLU A 430 40.59 16.10 26.60
N THR A 431 39.84 17.14 26.25
CA THR A 431 39.15 17.32 24.96
C THR A 431 40.11 17.82 23.88
N PRO A 432 39.99 17.40 22.60
CA PRO A 432 40.80 17.98 21.52
C PRO A 432 40.45 19.46 21.29
N ALA A 433 41.47 20.32 21.29
CA ALA A 433 41.39 21.70 20.81
C ALA A 433 42.06 21.83 19.43
N PRO A 434 41.68 22.81 18.58
CA PRO A 434 42.13 22.89 17.18
C PRO A 434 43.43 23.70 17.02
N GLU A 435 44.08 23.57 15.86
CA GLU A 435 45.20 24.42 15.45
C GLU A 435 44.75 25.84 15.02
N GLU A 436 45.71 26.76 15.02
CA GLU A 436 45.57 28.16 14.58
C GLU A 436 45.28 28.25 13.06
N GLY A 437 44.63 29.28 12.52
CA GLY A 437 44.04 30.46 13.15
C GLY A 437 43.91 31.60 12.12
N CYS A 438 43.10 32.62 12.42
CA CYS A 438 43.15 33.91 11.71
C CYS A 438 42.59 35.03 12.61
N GLN A 439 43.12 36.24 12.45
CA GLN A 439 42.90 37.36 13.37
C GLN A 439 41.79 38.29 12.87
N ASP A 440 40.93 38.78 13.77
CA ASP A 440 40.90 40.22 14.11
C ASP A 440 40.03 40.51 15.35
N GLU A 441 40.57 41.36 16.23
CA GLU A 441 39.89 42.05 17.35
C GLU A 441 39.53 43.50 16.88
N PRO A 442 38.83 44.40 17.63
CA PRO A 442 38.81 44.46 19.09
C PRO A 442 37.52 44.86 19.83
N ALA A 443 37.46 44.44 21.11
CA ALA A 443 36.87 45.14 22.28
C ALA A 443 35.33 45.48 22.28
N ALA A 444 34.68 45.73 23.44
CA ALA A 444 35.21 46.01 24.78
C ALA A 444 34.25 45.62 25.95
N THR A 445 34.83 45.34 27.13
CA THR A 445 34.34 45.66 28.51
C THR A 445 32.96 45.13 28.97
N THR A 446 32.90 44.08 29.83
CA THR A 446 32.83 44.10 31.34
C THR A 446 31.48 44.54 31.93
N GLU A 447 31.01 44.13 33.13
CA GLU A 447 31.68 43.67 34.38
C GLU A 447 30.98 42.47 35.08
N THR A 448 31.61 41.96 36.16
CA THR A 448 31.07 40.96 37.12
C THR A 448 31.23 41.50 38.56
N PRO A 449 30.31 41.19 39.50
CA PRO A 449 30.67 40.42 40.72
C PRO A 449 29.63 39.31 41.04
N ALA A 450 29.96 38.13 41.60
CA ALA A 450 30.51 37.79 42.94
C ALA A 450 29.49 38.04 44.10
N ALA A 451 29.35 37.19 45.14
CA ALA A 451 30.25 36.16 45.70
C ALA A 451 29.53 35.03 46.53
N ASP A 452 30.27 33.94 46.84
CA ASP A 452 30.51 33.20 48.13
C ASP A 452 29.49 33.23 49.31
N ALA A 453 29.37 32.27 50.26
CA ALA A 453 29.92 30.90 50.56
C ALA A 453 28.86 30.15 51.45
N ASP A 454 29.00 29.11 52.30
CA ASP A 454 30.04 28.23 52.94
C ASP A 454 29.26 26.96 53.47
N ASP A 455 29.66 25.87 54.16
CA ASP A 455 30.83 25.25 54.87
C ASP A 455 30.56 23.68 54.87
N THR A 456 31.30 22.76 55.53
CA THR A 456 31.07 21.27 55.42
C THR A 456 31.06 20.39 56.74
N PRO A 457 31.86 19.30 57.02
CA PRO A 457 31.37 18.05 57.68
C PRO A 457 31.98 17.70 59.07
N PRO A 458 31.76 16.49 59.67
CA PRO A 458 32.59 15.25 59.45
C PRO A 458 31.77 13.91 59.38
N GLN A 459 32.20 12.82 58.70
CA GLN A 459 33.12 11.69 59.07
C GLN A 459 32.73 10.87 60.33
N GLU A 460 32.97 9.56 60.51
CA GLU A 460 33.83 8.51 59.88
C GLU A 460 33.05 7.14 59.80
N GLY A 461 33.50 5.95 59.37
CA GLY A 461 34.81 5.35 58.98
C GLY A 461 34.67 3.85 58.51
N GLU A 462 35.77 3.07 58.46
CA GLU A 462 35.86 1.65 57.96
C GLU A 462 36.43 0.68 59.08
N PRO A 463 36.89 -0.63 58.92
CA PRO A 463 37.41 -1.36 57.73
C PRO A 463 37.19 -2.91 57.58
N THR A 464 37.61 -3.46 56.41
CA THR A 464 38.25 -4.79 56.10
C THR A 464 37.88 -6.13 56.80
N GLU A 465 37.71 -7.23 56.01
CA GLU A 465 38.72 -8.32 55.76
C GLU A 465 38.08 -9.63 55.18
N LYS A 466 38.88 -10.51 54.55
CA LYS A 466 38.47 -11.84 54.00
C LYS A 466 39.59 -12.89 54.16
N PRO A 467 39.28 -14.12 54.62
CA PRO A 467 40.08 -15.29 54.24
C PRO A 467 39.29 -16.56 53.81
N GLU A 468 40.07 -17.47 53.24
CA GLU A 468 39.88 -18.80 52.60
C GLU A 468 38.95 -19.88 53.24
N ALA A 469 39.09 -21.15 52.81
CA ALA A 469 38.05 -22.20 52.87
C ALA A 469 38.55 -23.62 53.24
N THR A 470 37.60 -24.55 53.46
CA THR A 470 37.77 -26.03 53.61
C THR A 470 38.54 -26.52 54.86
N PRO A 471 38.60 -27.84 55.25
CA PRO A 471 38.25 -29.07 54.50
C PRO A 471 37.49 -30.23 55.24
N ALA A 472 36.93 -31.17 54.44
CA ALA A 472 36.81 -32.63 54.71
C ALA A 472 36.61 -33.36 53.35
N LYS A 473 37.31 -34.43 52.90
CA LYS A 473 37.56 -35.80 53.42
C LYS A 473 36.29 -36.67 53.52
N THR A 474 36.19 -37.92 53.02
CA THR A 474 37.07 -38.85 52.23
C THR A 474 36.13 -39.73 51.35
N GLU A 475 36.54 -40.53 50.34
CA GLU A 475 37.16 -41.88 50.42
C GLU A 475 37.79 -42.34 49.08
N GLU A 476 38.46 -43.49 49.11
CA GLU A 476 39.40 -44.12 48.14
C GLU A 476 38.78 -45.38 47.44
N PRO A 477 39.53 -46.24 46.67
CA PRO A 477 40.62 -46.06 45.69
C PRO A 477 40.42 -46.91 44.38
N ALA A 478 41.36 -46.85 43.40
CA ALA A 478 42.00 -48.02 42.74
C ALA A 478 42.94 -47.71 41.52
N THR A 479 44.25 -47.85 41.75
CA THR A 479 45.28 -48.60 40.96
C THR A 479 44.85 -49.43 39.72
N THR A 480 45.60 -49.57 38.60
CA THR A 480 46.84 -48.96 38.00
C THR A 480 46.96 -49.45 36.51
N GLU A 481 47.95 -48.94 35.74
CA GLU A 481 48.54 -49.54 34.50
C GLU A 481 47.68 -49.52 33.20
N LYS A 482 48.22 -49.37 31.96
CA LYS A 482 49.48 -48.78 31.44
C LYS A 482 49.35 -48.57 29.90
N GLU A 483 50.17 -47.68 29.33
CA GLU A 483 50.66 -47.61 27.92
C GLU A 483 49.88 -48.29 26.75
N ASP A 484 49.41 -47.49 25.78
CA ASP A 484 49.80 -47.62 24.36
C ASP A 484 49.62 -46.29 23.58
N GLU A 485 50.12 -46.23 22.33
CA GLU A 485 50.34 -45.03 21.51
C GLU A 485 49.10 -44.47 20.76
N GLY A 486 49.25 -43.31 20.10
CA GLY A 486 48.57 -43.10 18.81
C GLY A 486 47.68 -41.86 18.60
N LYS A 487 48.10 -40.65 19.00
CA LYS A 487 47.53 -39.41 18.41
C LYS A 487 48.62 -38.36 18.17
N PRO A 488 48.85 -37.89 16.92
CA PRO A 488 49.87 -36.90 16.66
C PRO A 488 49.46 -35.55 17.24
N GLU A 489 50.30 -35.00 18.09
CA GLU A 489 50.22 -33.61 18.52
C GLU A 489 50.46 -32.72 17.29
N LEU A 490 49.41 -32.00 16.86
CA LEU A 490 49.54 -30.99 15.81
C LEU A 490 50.34 -29.82 16.37
N ALA A 491 51.66 -29.89 16.19
CA ALA A 491 52.56 -28.78 16.50
C ALA A 491 52.01 -27.48 15.90
N PRO A 492 52.05 -26.35 16.64
CA PRO A 492 51.46 -25.11 16.17
C PRO A 492 52.09 -24.72 14.84
N VAL A 493 51.28 -24.66 13.78
CA VAL A 493 51.72 -24.33 12.43
C VAL A 493 52.20 -22.89 12.46
N GLN A 494 53.51 -22.71 12.59
CA GLN A 494 54.17 -21.42 12.45
C GLN A 494 54.07 -21.00 10.98
N LEU A 495 52.94 -20.37 10.65
CA LEU A 495 52.75 -19.63 9.41
C LEU A 495 53.98 -18.75 9.20
N THR A 496 54.64 -18.90 8.05
CA THR A 496 55.72 -17.99 7.69
C THR A 496 55.22 -16.55 7.71
N PRO A 497 56.08 -15.53 7.93
CA PRO A 497 55.63 -14.13 7.92
C PRO A 497 54.87 -13.74 6.64
N GLU A 498 55.18 -14.37 5.52
CA GLU A 498 54.50 -14.23 4.24
C GLU A 498 53.09 -14.85 4.25
N GLN A 499 52.94 -16.09 4.74
CA GLN A 499 51.63 -16.74 4.90
C GLN A 499 50.75 -16.06 5.95
N LEU A 500 51.32 -15.56 7.05
CA LEU A 500 50.60 -14.80 8.06
C LEU A 500 50.12 -13.45 7.49
N LYS A 501 50.95 -12.79 6.66
CA LYS A 501 50.53 -11.59 5.94
C LYS A 501 49.41 -11.89 4.95
N GLU A 502 49.55 -12.92 4.12
CA GLU A 502 48.51 -13.30 3.15
C GLU A 502 47.18 -13.66 3.84
N LEU A 503 47.22 -14.39 4.96
CA LEU A 503 46.03 -14.71 5.75
C LEU A 503 45.38 -13.46 6.36
N ARG A 504 46.17 -12.49 6.84
CA ARG A 504 45.65 -11.17 7.28
C ARG A 504 45.06 -10.39 6.12
N ASP A 505 45.77 -10.28 5.00
CA ASP A 505 45.33 -9.58 3.80
C ASP A 505 44.06 -10.22 3.20
N GLN A 506 43.80 -11.52 3.45
CA GLN A 506 42.54 -12.19 3.11
C GLN A 506 41.43 -11.89 4.14
N ILE A 507 41.71 -12.02 5.44
CA ILE A 507 40.73 -11.73 6.50
C ILE A 507 40.29 -10.27 6.49
N THR A 508 41.21 -9.32 6.25
CA THR A 508 40.88 -7.90 6.03
C THR A 508 39.93 -7.74 4.85
N LYS A 509 40.25 -8.26 3.65
CA LYS A 509 39.36 -8.15 2.48
C LYS A 509 37.97 -8.77 2.70
N GLU A 510 37.90 -9.90 3.41
CA GLU A 510 36.64 -10.56 3.73
C GLU A 510 35.82 -9.79 4.76
N ASN A 511 36.47 -9.21 5.77
CA ASN A 511 35.82 -8.30 6.73
C ASN A 511 35.33 -7.03 6.04
N ASP A 512 36.18 -6.39 5.24
CA ASP A 512 35.87 -5.19 4.46
C ASP A 512 34.67 -5.45 3.52
N ARG A 513 34.63 -6.61 2.85
CA ARG A 513 33.50 -7.06 2.03
C ARG A 513 32.21 -7.17 2.86
N ARG A 514 32.25 -7.86 4.00
CA ARG A 514 31.08 -8.02 4.90
C ARG A 514 30.60 -6.68 5.46
N THR A 515 31.52 -5.77 5.78
CA THR A 515 31.19 -4.40 6.20
C THR A 515 30.56 -3.59 5.08
N GLN A 516 31.08 -3.67 3.84
CA GLN A 516 30.50 -3.00 2.69
C GLN A 516 29.08 -3.53 2.40
N GLU A 517 28.89 -4.86 2.33
CA GLU A 517 27.57 -5.48 2.12
C GLU A 517 26.54 -5.13 3.20
N TYR A 518 26.98 -4.83 4.42
CA TYR A 518 26.13 -4.31 5.49
C TYR A 518 25.75 -2.84 5.28
N GLN A 519 26.69 -1.98 4.86
CA GLN A 519 26.39 -0.58 4.52
C GLN A 519 25.50 -0.47 3.28
N ASP A 520 25.76 -1.26 2.23
CA ASP A 520 24.95 -1.32 1.01
C ASP A 520 23.49 -1.68 1.32
N LYS A 521 23.26 -2.61 2.27
CA LYS A 521 21.93 -2.93 2.79
C LYS A 521 21.29 -1.78 3.54
N LEU A 522 22.00 -1.13 4.47
CA LEU A 522 21.49 0.03 5.22
C LEU A 522 21.12 1.19 4.30
N ASP A 523 21.95 1.49 3.29
CA ASP A 523 21.71 2.56 2.33
C ASP A 523 20.55 2.21 1.38
N THR A 524 20.43 0.96 0.93
CA THR A 524 19.28 0.47 0.16
C THR A 524 17.98 0.62 0.97
N ALA A 525 17.98 0.16 2.22
CA ALA A 525 16.83 0.27 3.12
C ALA A 525 16.43 1.74 3.37
N ARG A 526 17.41 2.62 3.61
CA ARG A 526 17.18 4.05 3.83
C ARG A 526 16.65 4.77 2.59
N ASN A 527 17.09 4.37 1.39
CA ASN A 527 16.54 4.88 0.13
C ASN A 527 15.08 4.43 -0.06
N ARG A 528 14.77 3.14 0.11
CA ARG A 528 13.39 2.61 0.01
C ARG A 528 12.44 3.24 1.04
N VAL A 529 12.89 3.49 2.28
CA VAL A 529 12.11 4.23 3.30
C VAL A 529 11.86 5.69 2.88
N ARG A 530 12.79 6.34 2.17
CA ARG A 530 12.54 7.68 1.61
C ARG A 530 11.48 7.59 0.50
N GLU A 531 11.66 6.71 -0.48
CA GLU A 531 10.74 6.52 -1.62
C GLU A 531 9.32 6.16 -1.17
N LEU A 532 9.16 5.26 -0.20
CA LEU A 532 7.86 4.92 0.38
C LEU A 532 7.25 6.09 1.14
N ASN A 533 8.03 6.86 1.90
CA ASN A 533 7.50 8.06 2.56
C ASN A 533 7.17 9.17 1.55
N GLU A 534 7.84 9.26 0.39
CA GLU A 534 7.45 10.15 -0.71
C GLU A 534 6.13 9.67 -1.37
N ARG A 535 5.92 8.35 -1.54
CA ARG A 535 4.62 7.75 -1.98
C ARG A 535 3.50 8.05 -0.97
N PHE A 536 3.76 7.93 0.33
CA PHE A 536 2.74 8.07 1.38
C PHE A 536 2.62 9.49 1.98
N GLU A 537 3.50 10.44 1.65
CA GLU A 537 3.54 11.77 2.27
C GLU A 537 2.22 12.53 2.12
N LYS A 538 1.72 12.60 0.88
CA LYS A 538 0.61 13.49 0.49
C LYS A 538 -0.78 12.88 0.67
N TRP A 539 -0.87 11.59 0.94
CA TRP A 539 -2.09 10.80 0.72
C TRP A 539 -2.53 10.01 1.95
N TYR A 540 -3.84 9.90 2.15
CA TYR A 540 -4.44 8.86 2.98
C TYR A 540 -5.41 8.04 2.14
N TYR A 541 -5.59 6.79 2.53
CA TYR A 541 -6.21 5.75 1.71
C TYR A 541 -7.51 5.28 2.35
N LEU A 542 -8.40 4.71 1.54
CA LEU A 542 -9.59 4.02 2.01
C LEU A 542 -9.49 2.54 1.65
N ILE A 543 -9.88 1.67 2.58
CA ILE A 543 -9.87 0.21 2.45
C ILE A 543 -11.19 -0.40 2.96
N ASP A 544 -11.62 -1.54 2.42
CA ASP A 544 -12.78 -2.30 2.91
C ASP A 544 -12.60 -2.68 4.38
N GLU A 545 -13.61 -2.39 5.20
CA GLU A 545 -13.68 -2.77 6.61
C GLU A 545 -13.43 -4.27 6.83
N LYS A 546 -13.75 -5.13 5.85
CA LYS A 546 -13.42 -6.56 5.87
C LYS A 546 -11.91 -6.82 5.92
N VAL A 547 -11.12 -6.04 5.18
CA VAL A 547 -9.65 -6.16 5.14
C VAL A 547 -9.04 -5.63 6.43
N TYR A 548 -9.57 -4.51 6.96
CA TYR A 548 -9.22 -4.06 8.32
C TYR A 548 -9.47 -5.15 9.38
N ASN A 549 -10.61 -5.84 9.35
CA ASN A 549 -10.92 -6.95 10.28
C ASN A 549 -10.11 -8.25 10.03
N GLN A 550 -9.35 -8.34 8.94
CA GLN A 550 -8.34 -9.40 8.74
C GLN A 550 -6.96 -9.01 9.29
N ILE A 551 -6.67 -7.72 9.39
CA ILE A 551 -5.38 -7.17 9.82
C ILE A 551 -5.37 -6.83 11.32
N HIS A 552 -6.47 -6.27 11.83
CA HIS A 552 -6.60 -5.82 13.22
C HIS A 552 -7.02 -6.96 14.15
N LEU A 553 -6.08 -7.87 14.43
CA LEU A 553 -6.31 -9.06 15.25
C LEU A 553 -6.27 -8.75 16.75
N SER A 554 -7.20 -9.35 17.50
CA SER A 554 -7.18 -9.33 18.97
C SER A 554 -6.28 -10.44 19.54
N ASN A 555 -5.93 -10.35 20.84
CA ASN A 555 -5.29 -11.45 21.56
C ASN A 555 -6.02 -12.80 21.40
N THR A 556 -7.36 -12.79 21.32
CA THR A 556 -8.21 -13.97 21.11
C THR A 556 -8.26 -14.49 19.68
N ASP A 557 -7.83 -13.71 18.68
CA ASP A 557 -7.60 -14.21 17.32
C ASP A 557 -6.27 -14.93 17.20
N LEU A 558 -5.25 -14.45 17.93
CA LEU A 558 -3.87 -14.91 17.85
C LEU A 558 -3.61 -16.22 18.59
N ILE A 559 -4.47 -16.64 19.52
CA ILE A 559 -4.34 -17.87 20.30
C ILE A 559 -5.40 -18.88 19.88
N MET A 560 -5.03 -20.16 19.79
CA MET A 560 -5.95 -21.28 19.67
C MET A 560 -5.57 -22.44 20.59
N ALA A 561 -6.54 -23.27 20.95
CA ALA A 561 -6.25 -24.53 21.65
C ALA A 561 -5.58 -25.53 20.69
N LYS A 562 -4.53 -26.21 21.17
CA LYS A 562 -3.81 -27.23 20.43
C LYS A 562 -4.76 -28.37 20.06
N LYS A 563 -4.75 -28.80 18.79
CA LYS A 563 -5.52 -29.98 18.35
C LYS A 563 -5.03 -31.23 19.08
N SER A 564 -5.94 -31.89 19.81
CA SER A 564 -5.56 -33.07 20.59
C SER A 564 -5.27 -34.26 19.67
N THR A 565 -4.15 -34.94 19.89
CA THR A 565 -3.69 -36.09 19.06
C THR A 565 -4.55 -37.35 19.18
N LEU A 566 -5.75 -37.23 19.76
CA LEU A 566 -6.79 -38.26 19.84
C LEU A 566 -7.83 -38.15 18.73
N GLU A 567 -7.99 -36.99 18.10
CA GLU A 567 -9.01 -36.78 17.06
C GLU A 567 -8.57 -37.35 15.69
N ASP A 568 -7.26 -37.30 15.39
CA ASP A 568 -6.64 -37.97 14.24
C ASP A 568 -6.73 -39.51 14.27
N ILE A 569 -7.22 -40.10 15.38
CA ILE A 569 -7.38 -41.56 15.53
C ILE A 569 -8.77 -42.03 15.02
N GLN A 570 -9.66 -41.15 14.56
CA GLN A 570 -10.95 -41.52 13.96
C GLN A 570 -10.85 -42.13 12.54
N GLY A 571 -9.69 -42.70 12.18
CA GLY A 571 -9.44 -43.46 10.95
C GLY A 571 -9.78 -44.96 11.01
N LEU A 572 -10.57 -45.44 11.99
CA LEU A 572 -10.80 -46.88 12.24
C LEU A 572 -12.28 -47.29 12.32
N GLY A 573 -12.91 -47.40 11.15
CA GLY A 573 -13.77 -48.54 10.81
C GLY A 573 -15.25 -48.54 11.25
N GLU A 574 -16.14 -48.83 10.31
CA GLU A 574 -17.49 -49.33 10.59
C GLU A 574 -17.41 -50.65 11.38
N GLY A 575 -18.05 -50.72 12.56
CA GLY A 575 -17.99 -51.93 13.39
C GLY A 575 -18.77 -51.81 14.70
N GLY A 576 -20.10 -51.78 14.62
CA GLY A 576 -20.95 -51.61 15.79
C GLY A 576 -20.81 -52.73 16.83
N LEU A 577 -20.60 -52.35 18.09
CA LEU A 577 -20.75 -53.22 19.25
C LEU A 577 -21.65 -52.55 20.30
N ASP A 578 -22.72 -53.25 20.64
CA ASP A 578 -23.77 -52.83 21.56
C ASP A 578 -23.38 -53.07 23.04
N ALA A 579 -24.24 -52.60 23.95
CA ALA A 579 -24.30 -52.96 25.38
C ALA A 579 -23.36 -52.16 26.34
N PRO A 580 -23.64 -52.12 27.68
CA PRO A 580 -24.40 -50.96 28.15
C PRO A 580 -24.00 -50.37 29.52
N GLY A 581 -24.29 -49.07 29.68
CA GLY A 581 -24.77 -48.46 30.94
C GLY A 581 -23.88 -48.53 32.20
N LEU A 582 -23.18 -47.44 32.51
CA LEU A 582 -22.73 -47.11 33.87
C LEU A 582 -23.44 -45.84 34.39
N PRO A 583 -23.76 -45.74 35.70
CA PRO A 583 -24.72 -44.74 36.18
C PRO A 583 -24.10 -43.60 37.01
N GLY A 584 -24.65 -42.39 36.83
CA GLY A 584 -24.78 -41.39 37.89
C GLY A 584 -23.62 -40.42 38.13
N LEU A 585 -23.80 -39.18 37.66
CA LEU A 585 -23.25 -37.99 38.31
C LEU A 585 -24.40 -37.06 38.75
N PRO A 586 -24.25 -36.30 39.84
CA PRO A 586 -25.36 -35.62 40.49
C PRO A 586 -25.81 -34.33 39.77
N ASN A 587 -27.10 -34.03 39.92
CA ASN A 587 -27.78 -32.87 39.34
C ASN A 587 -27.21 -31.52 39.85
N ILE A 588 -26.70 -30.69 38.94
CA ILE A 588 -26.27 -29.30 39.22
C ILE A 588 -27.45 -28.37 38.92
N PRO A 589 -28.09 -27.71 39.91
CA PRO A 589 -29.27 -26.88 39.67
C PRO A 589 -28.85 -25.43 39.35
N GLY A 590 -29.14 -24.93 38.14
CA GLY A 590 -29.02 -23.48 37.86
C GLY A 590 -28.69 -23.03 36.44
N LEU A 591 -29.38 -23.53 35.41
CA LEU A 591 -29.37 -22.88 34.07
C LEU A 591 -30.81 -22.69 33.55
N PRO A 592 -31.17 -21.50 33.04
CA PRO A 592 -32.46 -21.28 32.40
C PRO A 592 -32.50 -21.93 31.01
N SER A 593 -33.58 -22.64 30.69
CA SER A 593 -33.76 -23.28 29.40
C SER A 593 -34.11 -22.28 28.31
N LEU A 594 -33.23 -22.11 27.31
CA LEU A 594 -33.60 -21.49 26.04
C LEU A 594 -34.45 -22.47 25.22
N THR A 595 -35.74 -22.16 25.08
CA THR A 595 -36.67 -22.95 24.26
C THR A 595 -36.51 -22.56 22.78
N PRO A 596 -36.11 -23.47 21.87
CA PRO A 596 -36.15 -23.18 20.45
C PRO A 596 -37.61 -23.11 19.95
N PRO A 597 -37.92 -22.28 18.93
CA PRO A 597 -39.24 -22.27 18.33
C PRO A 597 -39.55 -23.60 17.63
N GLN A 598 -40.84 -23.98 17.67
CA GLN A 598 -41.44 -25.07 16.90
C GLN A 598 -42.19 -24.47 15.68
N PRO A 599 -42.44 -25.26 14.62
CA PRO A 599 -42.13 -24.89 13.24
C PRO A 599 -43.12 -23.91 12.58
#